data_AF-B8CTF5-F1
#
_entry.id   AF-B8CTF5-F1
#
_cell.length_a   1.000
_cell.length_b   1.000
_cell.length_c   1.000
_cell.angle_alpha   90.00
_cell.angle_beta   90.00
_cell.angle_gamma   90.00
#
_symmetry.space_group_name_H-M   'P 1'
#
loop_
_entity.id
_entity.type
_entity.pdbx_description
1 polymer ?
#
loop_
_entity_poly.entity_id
_entity_poly.type
_entity_poly.pdbx_seq_one_letter_code
_entity_poly.pdbx_strand_id
1 'polypeptide(L)'
;MKPFLIVMLSLLAFSSGASFDEKVAASFAAKYEVCALKLKDTQGYKLKALGLKIKADEIGRDKLSADYIKAFVKEKNKAWLLPLHKCKKFADRL
;
A
#
# COMPACT_ATOMS: atom_id res chain seq x y z
N MET A 1 21.85 47.86 -18.20
CA MET A 1 22.90 47.05 -17.56
C MET A 1 22.26 46.27 -16.41
N LYS A 2 22.64 44.99 -16.27
CA LYS A 2 22.13 43.91 -15.39
C LYS A 2 22.00 44.31 -13.89
N PRO A 3 21.19 43.60 -13.06
CA PRO A 3 20.90 42.16 -13.18
C PRO A 3 19.43 41.76 -13.02
N PHE A 4 18.86 41.33 -14.15
CA PHE A 4 17.78 40.35 -14.23
C PHE A 4 18.43 38.97 -14.09
N LEU A 5 18.76 38.53 -12.86
CA LEU A 5 19.38 37.22 -12.62
C LEU A 5 19.38 36.94 -11.12
N ILE A 6 18.98 35.73 -10.74
CA ILE A 6 19.09 35.17 -9.38
C ILE A 6 17.92 35.50 -8.43
N VAL A 7 16.69 35.14 -8.79
CA VAL A 7 15.79 34.43 -7.83
C VAL A 7 14.98 33.37 -8.60
N MET A 8 15.66 32.61 -9.47
CA MET A 8 15.21 31.26 -9.85
C MET A 8 15.86 30.28 -8.86
N LEU A 9 15.65 30.55 -7.57
CA LEU A 9 16.18 29.72 -6.48
C LEU A 9 15.08 28.73 -6.10
N SER A 10 15.12 27.60 -6.81
CA SER A 10 14.90 26.30 -6.17
C SER A 10 13.47 25.96 -5.73
N LEU A 11 12.47 26.11 -6.61
CA LEU A 11 11.39 25.11 -6.63
C LEU A 11 11.89 23.86 -7.37
N LEU A 12 12.86 23.18 -6.78
CA LEU A 12 12.93 21.73 -6.95
C LEU A 12 11.74 21.19 -6.16
N ALA A 13 10.57 21.24 -6.78
CA ALA A 13 9.49 20.34 -6.45
C ALA A 13 10.01 18.94 -6.74
N PHE A 14 10.78 18.38 -5.80
CA PHE A 14 10.97 16.96 -5.66
C PHE A 14 9.56 16.39 -5.49
N SER A 15 8.94 16.01 -6.60
CA SER A 15 7.92 14.99 -6.58
C SER A 15 8.63 13.70 -6.14
N SER A 16 8.87 13.58 -4.85
CA SER A 16 9.51 12.44 -4.21
C SER A 16 8.55 11.27 -4.23
N GLY A 17 8.34 10.67 -5.41
CA GLY A 17 7.52 9.47 -5.52
C GLY A 17 7.97 8.42 -4.50
N ALA A 18 7.01 7.67 -3.96
CA ALA A 18 7.22 6.73 -2.85
C ALA A 18 8.55 5.98 -2.97
N SER A 19 9.30 5.94 -1.87
CA SER A 19 10.51 5.14 -1.79
C SER A 19 10.21 3.68 -2.16
N PHE A 20 11.22 2.93 -2.62
CA PHE A 20 11.04 1.53 -2.96
C PHE A 20 10.39 0.74 -1.80
N ASP A 21 10.87 0.94 -0.58
CA ASP A 21 10.29 0.34 0.63
C ASP A 21 8.83 0.71 0.84
N GLU A 22 8.44 1.96 0.58
CA GLU A 22 7.05 2.40 0.71
C GLU A 22 6.15 1.76 -0.34
N LYS A 23 6.63 1.58 -1.57
CA LYS A 23 5.89 0.86 -2.62
C LYS A 23 5.70 -0.61 -2.28
N VAL A 24 6.73 -1.26 -1.73
CA VAL A 24 6.65 -2.65 -1.28
C VAL A 24 5.67 -2.78 -0.12
N ALA A 25 5.81 -1.94 0.91
CA ALA A 25 4.90 -1.89 2.05
C ALA A 25 3.44 -1.66 1.59
N ALA A 26 3.22 -0.69 0.71
CA ALA A 26 1.90 -0.39 0.15
C ALA A 26 1.31 -1.58 -0.62
N SER A 27 2.13 -2.31 -1.41
CA SER A 27 1.67 -3.49 -2.15
C SER A 27 1.26 -4.62 -1.21
N PHE A 28 2.03 -4.90 -0.16
CA PHE A 28 1.70 -5.95 0.80
C PHE A 28 0.48 -5.59 1.64
N ALA A 29 0.42 -4.38 2.20
CA ALA A 29 -0.74 -3.90 2.95
C ALA A 29 -2.02 -3.99 2.10
N ALA A 30 -1.96 -3.52 0.85
CA ALA A 30 -3.11 -3.56 -0.06
C ALA A 30 -3.59 -4.98 -0.36
N LYS A 31 -2.66 -5.92 -0.59
CA LYS A 31 -2.99 -7.33 -0.81
C LYS A 31 -3.64 -7.95 0.43
N TYR A 32 -3.08 -7.69 1.60
CA TYR A 32 -3.59 -8.25 2.86
C TYR A 32 -4.95 -7.68 3.23
N GLU A 33 -5.18 -6.37 3.08
CA GLU A 33 -6.50 -5.75 3.32
C GLU A 33 -7.56 -6.37 2.41
N VAL A 34 -7.30 -6.43 1.09
CA VAL A 34 -8.29 -6.98 0.15
C VAL A 34 -8.53 -8.47 0.39
N CYS A 35 -7.48 -9.24 0.67
CA CYS A 35 -7.64 -10.66 0.94
C CYS A 35 -8.36 -10.92 2.26
N ALA A 36 -8.15 -10.10 3.28
CA ALA A 36 -8.93 -10.15 4.51
C ALA A 36 -10.43 -9.93 4.23
N LEU A 37 -10.77 -8.91 3.43
CA LEU A 37 -12.16 -8.64 3.06
C LEU A 37 -12.79 -9.78 2.26
N LYS A 38 -12.06 -10.36 1.30
CA LYS A 38 -12.55 -11.50 0.50
C LYS A 38 -12.72 -12.78 1.30
N LEU A 39 -11.90 -13.00 2.33
CA LEU A 39 -11.90 -14.22 3.13
C LEU A 39 -12.76 -14.12 4.40
N LYS A 40 -13.26 -12.93 4.77
CA LYS A 40 -14.02 -12.70 6.01
C LYS A 40 -15.23 -13.63 6.18
N ASP A 41 -15.88 -13.99 5.08
CA ASP A 41 -17.07 -14.86 5.06
C ASP A 41 -16.74 -16.29 4.59
N THR A 42 -15.48 -16.60 4.32
CA THR A 42 -15.06 -17.93 3.89
C THR A 42 -14.93 -18.87 5.09
N GLN A 43 -15.64 -20.00 5.07
CA GLN A 43 -15.58 -21.02 6.12
C GLN A 43 -14.12 -21.51 6.32
N GLY A 44 -13.68 -21.59 7.58
CA GLY A 44 -12.32 -21.97 7.94
C GLY A 44 -11.26 -20.87 7.82
N TYR A 45 -11.60 -19.69 7.29
CA TYR A 45 -10.64 -18.60 7.07
C TYR A 45 -10.89 -17.32 7.89
N LYS A 46 -11.95 -17.27 8.71
CA LYS A 46 -12.31 -16.08 9.51
C LYS A 46 -11.14 -15.54 10.36
N LEU A 47 -10.46 -16.40 11.13
CA LEU A 47 -9.33 -16.00 11.97
C LEU A 47 -8.12 -15.56 11.14
N LYS A 48 -7.83 -16.26 10.04
CA LYS A 48 -6.72 -15.91 9.15
C LYS A 48 -6.99 -14.60 8.40
N ALA A 49 -8.25 -14.33 8.05
CA ALA A 49 -8.69 -13.06 7.48
C ALA A 49 -8.49 -11.91 8.46
N LEU A 50 -8.79 -12.12 9.75
CA LEU A 50 -8.49 -11.15 10.80
C LEU A 50 -6.98 -10.91 10.93
N GLY A 51 -6.16 -11.97 10.92
CA GLY A 51 -4.70 -11.86 10.94
C GLY A 51 -4.13 -11.08 9.74
N LEU A 52 -4.67 -11.32 8.53
CA LEU A 52 -4.33 -10.52 7.34
C LEU A 52 -4.65 -9.04 7.55
N LYS A 53 -5.83 -8.72 8.11
CA LYS A 53 -6.23 -7.34 8.37
C LYS A 53 -5.28 -6.68 9.36
N ILE A 54 -4.97 -7.35 10.47
CA ILE A 54 -4.03 -6.84 11.48
C ILE A 54 -2.66 -6.56 10.86
N LYS A 55 -2.09 -7.50 10.07
CA LYS A 55 -0.82 -7.25 9.38
C LYS A 55 -0.89 -6.10 8.38
N ALA A 56 -2.02 -5.93 7.68
CA ALA A 56 -2.20 -4.79 6.78
C ALA A 56 -2.18 -3.46 7.55
N ASP A 57 -2.91 -3.41 8.66
CA ASP A 57 -3.00 -2.24 9.53
C ASP A 57 -1.62 -1.93 10.16
N GLU A 58 -0.87 -2.95 10.61
CA GLU A 58 0.49 -2.81 11.14
C GLU A 58 1.45 -2.21 10.10
N ILE A 59 1.42 -2.68 8.85
CA ILE A 59 2.26 -2.16 7.77
C ILE A 59 1.90 -0.71 7.44
N GLY A 60 0.61 -0.36 7.51
CA GLY A 60 0.10 0.96 7.18
C GLY A 60 0.17 1.99 8.30
N ARG A 61 0.25 1.57 9.57
CA ARG A 61 0.06 2.43 10.75
C ARG A 61 0.94 3.68 10.75
N ASP A 62 2.21 3.51 10.38
CA ASP A 62 3.21 4.57 10.48
C ASP A 62 3.51 5.20 9.10
N LYS A 63 2.71 4.87 8.06
CA LYS A 63 2.90 5.32 6.68
C LYS A 63 1.88 6.38 6.29
N LEU A 64 2.16 7.63 6.69
CA LEU A 64 1.30 8.79 6.44
C LEU A 64 1.75 9.65 5.24
N SER A 65 2.74 9.21 4.47
CA SER A 65 3.22 9.96 3.30
C SER A 65 2.16 9.93 2.18
N ALA A 66 1.98 11.07 1.50
CA ALA A 66 1.05 11.18 0.37
C ALA A 66 1.38 10.16 -0.74
N ASP A 67 2.67 9.90 -0.94
CA ASP A 67 3.16 8.95 -1.93
C ASP A 67 2.87 7.49 -1.56
N TYR A 68 2.99 7.12 -0.27
CA TYR A 68 2.56 5.80 0.20
C TYR A 68 1.06 5.60 -0.05
N ILE A 69 0.23 6.58 0.34
CA ILE A 69 -1.23 6.51 0.18
C ILE A 69 -1.59 6.32 -1.31
N LYS A 70 -0.95 7.09 -2.19
CA LYS A 70 -1.15 6.96 -3.64
C LYS A 70 -0.75 5.57 -4.16
N ALA A 71 0.38 5.04 -3.71
CA ALA A 71 0.81 3.69 -4.06
C ALA A 71 -0.16 2.63 -3.53
N PHE A 72 -0.62 2.79 -2.29
CA PHE A 72 -1.54 1.88 -1.62
C PHE A 72 -2.88 1.79 -2.37
N VAL A 73 -3.50 2.93 -2.69
CA VAL A 73 -4.76 2.95 -3.45
C VAL A 73 -4.60 2.26 -4.82
N LYS A 74 -3.49 2.53 -5.52
CA LYS A 74 -3.18 1.89 -6.81
C LYS A 74 -3.05 0.38 -6.68
N GLU A 75 -2.28 -0.09 -5.69
CA GLU A 75 -2.08 -1.52 -5.45
C GLU A 75 -3.35 -2.20 -4.93
N LYS A 76 -4.20 -1.50 -4.19
CA LYS A 76 -5.50 -2.02 -3.71
C LYS A 76 -6.44 -2.35 -4.86
N ASN A 77 -6.52 -1.46 -5.86
CA ASN A 77 -7.29 -1.71 -7.08
C ASN A 77 -6.78 -2.95 -7.83
N LYS A 78 -5.46 -3.16 -7.89
CA LYS A 78 -4.89 -4.38 -8.47
C LYS A 78 -5.18 -5.62 -7.61
N ALA A 79 -5.10 -5.50 -6.29
CA ALA A 79 -5.38 -6.60 -5.37
C ALA A 79 -6.85 -7.07 -5.43
N TRP A 80 -7.78 -6.17 -5.78
CA TRP A 80 -9.18 -6.54 -6.05
C TRP A 80 -9.33 -7.54 -7.20
N LEU A 81 -8.38 -7.59 -8.15
CA LEU A 81 -8.37 -8.58 -9.23
C LEU A 81 -7.74 -9.92 -8.81
N LEU A 82 -7.21 -10.04 -7.58
CA LEU A 82 -6.63 -11.31 -7.13
C LEU A 82 -7.72 -12.38 -6.95
N PRO A 83 -7.52 -13.58 -7.51
CA PRO A 83 -8.45 -14.68 -7.32
C PRO A 83 -8.40 -15.20 -5.87
N LEU A 84 -9.52 -15.77 -5.41
CA LEU A 84 -9.69 -16.24 -4.03
C LEU A 84 -8.59 -17.21 -3.58
N HIS A 85 -8.12 -18.11 -4.46
CA HIS A 85 -7.07 -19.07 -4.14
C HIS A 85 -5.73 -18.41 -3.78
N LYS A 86 -5.40 -17.26 -4.39
CA LYS A 86 -4.20 -16.49 -4.01
C LYS A 86 -4.36 -15.88 -2.62
N CYS A 87 -5.55 -15.38 -2.31
CA CYS A 87 -5.85 -14.87 -0.97
C CYS A 87 -5.74 -15.95 0.10
N LYS A 88 -6.27 -17.16 -0.16
CA LYS A 88 -6.08 -18.32 0.72
C LYS A 88 -4.60 -18.60 0.95
N LYS A 89 -3.79 -18.62 -0.11
CA LYS A 89 -2.34 -18.81 -0.02
C LYS A 89 -1.63 -17.75 0.83
N PHE A 90 -2.05 -16.49 0.77
CA PHE A 90 -1.51 -15.45 1.66
C PHE A 90 -1.92 -15.70 3.11
N ALA A 91 -3.18 -16.04 3.35
CA ALA A 91 -3.72 -16.35 4.67
C ALA A 91 -3.06 -17.60 5.30
N ASP A 92 -2.70 -18.59 4.49
CA ASP A 92 -2.10 -19.85 4.95
C ASP A 92 -0.59 -19.74 5.23
N ARG A 93 0.07 -18.68 4.73
CA ARG A 93 1.49 -18.38 4.97
C ARG A 93 1.71 -17.37 6.10
N LEU A 94 0.63 -16.94 6.74
CA LEU A 94 0.64 -15.86 7.71
C LEU A 94 1.06 -16.34 9.08
#